data_AF-A0A7L3MGH3-F1
#
_entry.id   AF-A0A7L3MGH3-F1
#
_cell.length_a   1.000
_cell.length_b   1.000
_cell.length_c   1.000
_cell.angle_alpha   90.00
_cell.angle_beta   90.00
_cell.angle_gamma   90.00
#
_symmetry.space_group_name_H-M   'P 1'
#
loop_
_entity.id
_entity.type
_entity.pdbx_description
1 polymer ?
#
loop_
_entity_poly.entity_id
_entity_poly.type
_entity_poly.pdbx_seq_one_letter_code
_entity_poly.pdbx_strand_id
1 'polypeptide(L)'
;EYRATYGDKPVWHGYRRNHKGSVPPQSTRKACLRRGRRVGNPCPICRDRNLLVDFRNVKLLDQFICPHSGVIFHPIHTGICMKQHKRLSQAIAQAQDHGELQPRLFRQPQPPRVPLKPLDLPFPGLLWLHVPFVPVPEEDFSNQHAAVGKTPPAPALKGQGQAWYPWYEWQQPPAAEVARMRRLYQGYLKENYPDSPPS
;
A
#
# COMPACT_ATOMS: atom_id res chain seq x y z
N GLU A 1 16.01 -24.42 -23.43
CA GLU A 1 16.17 -23.03 -23.94
C GLU A 1 16.72 -22.08 -22.89
N TYR A 2 16.00 -21.79 -21.79
CA TYR A 2 16.45 -20.81 -20.78
C TYR A 2 17.89 -21.03 -20.26
N ARG A 3 18.22 -22.25 -19.84
CA ARG A 3 19.56 -22.59 -19.31
C ARG A 3 20.67 -22.44 -20.35
N ALA A 4 20.38 -22.65 -21.63
CA ALA A 4 21.35 -22.45 -22.71
C ALA A 4 21.64 -20.95 -22.94
N THR A 5 20.62 -20.09 -22.80
CA THR A 5 20.76 -18.64 -22.99
C THR A 5 21.39 -17.92 -21.78
N TYR A 6 21.02 -18.33 -20.56
CA TYR A 6 21.35 -17.61 -19.33
C TYR A 6 22.33 -18.33 -18.41
N GLY A 7 22.39 -19.67 -18.50
CA GLY A 7 23.15 -20.49 -17.57
C GLY A 7 22.69 -20.30 -16.12
N ASP A 8 23.67 -20.18 -15.22
CA ASP A 8 23.45 -19.97 -13.78
C ASP A 8 23.45 -18.49 -13.38
N LYS A 9 23.63 -17.58 -14.35
CA LYS A 9 23.69 -16.14 -14.11
C LYS A 9 22.28 -15.54 -14.13
N PRO A 10 22.04 -14.43 -13.40
CA PRO A 10 20.74 -13.78 -13.42
C PRO A 10 20.47 -13.16 -14.80
N VAL A 11 19.20 -13.09 -15.18
CA VAL A 11 18.75 -12.63 -16.51
C VAL A 11 19.33 -11.28 -16.93
N TRP A 12 19.53 -10.38 -15.97
CA TRP A 12 19.99 -9.02 -16.21
C TRP A 12 21.52 -8.87 -16.30
N HIS A 13 22.31 -9.91 -16.02
CA HIS A 13 23.78 -9.83 -15.95
C HIS A 13 24.43 -9.43 -17.29
N GLY A 14 23.93 -9.95 -18.41
CA GLY A 14 24.49 -9.66 -19.75
C GLY A 14 23.99 -8.37 -20.39
N TYR A 15 23.22 -7.54 -19.67
CA TYR A 15 22.57 -6.37 -20.25
C TYR A 15 23.26 -5.07 -19.85
N ARG A 16 23.56 -4.23 -20.85
CA ARG A 16 24.14 -2.90 -20.66
C ARG A 16 23.27 -1.83 -21.31
N ARG A 17 23.03 -0.74 -20.58
CA ARG A 17 22.25 0.42 -21.07
C ARG A 17 23.15 1.42 -21.77
N ASN A 18 22.72 1.83 -22.97
CA ASN A 18 23.33 2.95 -23.68
C ASN A 18 22.84 4.26 -23.04
N HIS A 19 23.77 5.08 -22.55
CA HIS A 19 23.53 6.41 -21.98
C HIS A 19 24.76 7.30 -22.25
N LYS A 20 24.58 8.63 -22.15
CA LYS A 20 25.66 9.60 -22.36
C LYS A 20 26.50 9.73 -21.09
N GLY A 21 27.81 9.74 -21.23
CA GLY A 21 28.76 9.89 -20.12
C GLY A 21 28.95 8.61 -19.31
N SER A 22 29.72 8.72 -18.22
CA SER A 22 30.02 7.61 -17.30
C SER A 22 28.90 7.34 -16.28
N VAL A 23 28.15 8.38 -15.91
CA VAL A 23 27.09 8.30 -14.90
C VAL A 23 25.73 8.14 -15.59
N PRO A 24 24.98 7.05 -15.31
CA PRO A 24 23.66 6.87 -15.88
C PRO A 24 22.63 7.83 -15.26
N PRO A 25 21.56 8.16 -15.99
CA PRO A 25 20.44 8.87 -15.41
C PRO A 25 19.79 8.06 -14.28
N GLN A 26 19.41 8.76 -13.20
CA GLN A 26 18.88 8.16 -11.96
C GLN A 26 17.51 7.47 -12.13
N SER A 27 16.89 7.62 -13.30
CA SER A 27 15.70 6.85 -13.68
C SER A 27 15.92 6.15 -15.01
N THR A 28 15.38 4.93 -15.12
CA THR A 28 15.34 4.20 -16.38
C THR A 28 14.15 4.66 -17.23
N ARG A 29 14.13 4.25 -18.49
CA ARG A 29 13.02 4.62 -19.39
C ARG A 29 11.68 4.09 -18.86
N LYS A 30 10.60 4.84 -19.11
CA LYS A 30 9.23 4.47 -18.68
C LYS A 30 8.80 3.07 -19.17
N ALA A 31 8.98 2.77 -20.46
CA ALA A 31 8.62 1.48 -21.06
C ALA A 31 9.51 1.14 -22.27
N CYS A 32 9.77 -0.16 -22.47
CA CYS A 32 10.48 -0.69 -23.65
C CYS A 32 9.56 -1.07 -24.82
N LEU A 33 8.26 -1.25 -24.57
CA LEU A 33 7.25 -1.46 -25.62
C LEU A 33 6.40 -0.20 -25.73
N ARG A 34 6.34 0.38 -26.93
CA ARG A 34 5.50 1.54 -27.26
C ARG A 34 4.61 1.16 -28.44
N ARG A 35 3.28 1.20 -28.27
CA ARG A 35 2.30 0.83 -29.32
C ARG A 35 2.63 -0.53 -29.99
N GLY A 36 2.98 -1.54 -29.17
CA GLY A 36 3.34 -2.88 -29.66
C GLY A 36 4.76 -3.03 -30.26
N ARG A 37 5.47 -1.93 -30.54
CA ARG A 37 6.84 -1.97 -31.08
C ARG A 37 7.88 -1.91 -29.96
N ARG A 38 8.94 -2.72 -30.08
CA ARG A 38 10.08 -2.73 -29.15
C ARG A 38 11.05 -1.60 -29.49
N VAL A 39 11.63 -1.00 -28.46
CA VAL A 39 12.79 -0.09 -28.61
C VAL A 39 14.03 -0.90 -29.02
N GLY A 40 14.99 -0.28 -29.72
CA GLY A 40 16.18 -0.96 -30.25
C GLY A 40 16.99 -1.78 -29.25
N ASN A 41 17.28 -1.24 -28.05
CA ASN A 41 17.91 -1.99 -26.95
C ASN A 41 16.89 -2.20 -25.80
N PRO A 42 15.99 -3.20 -25.87
CA PRO A 42 14.96 -3.45 -24.85
C PRO A 42 15.56 -4.07 -23.58
N CYS A 43 14.88 -3.90 -22.44
CA CYS A 43 15.39 -4.43 -21.18
C CYS A 43 15.34 -5.97 -21.11
N PRO A 44 16.06 -6.61 -20.18
CA PRO A 44 16.20 -8.08 -20.12
C PRO A 44 14.87 -8.84 -20.11
N ILE A 45 13.87 -8.30 -19.41
CA ILE A 45 12.51 -8.87 -19.36
C ILE A 45 11.73 -8.64 -20.66
N CYS A 46 11.91 -7.49 -21.33
CA CYS A 46 11.11 -7.13 -22.51
C CYS A 46 11.70 -7.68 -23.83
N ARG A 47 12.97 -8.11 -23.83
CA ARG A 47 13.62 -8.70 -25.01
C ARG A 47 13.06 -10.09 -25.30
N ASP A 48 12.82 -10.87 -24.25
CA ASP A 48 12.29 -12.23 -24.35
C ASP A 48 10.80 -12.27 -24.01
N ARG A 49 10.00 -12.94 -24.83
CA ARG A 49 8.55 -13.08 -24.58
C ARG A 49 8.24 -14.16 -23.55
N ASN A 50 9.15 -15.12 -23.42
CA ASN A 50 8.98 -16.29 -22.55
C ASN A 50 9.21 -15.95 -21.07
N LEU A 51 9.73 -14.76 -20.77
CA LEU A 51 10.01 -14.32 -19.41
C LEU A 51 8.82 -13.53 -18.86
N LEU A 52 7.83 -14.26 -18.35
CA LEU A 52 6.62 -13.70 -17.76
C LEU A 52 6.83 -13.38 -16.27
N VAL A 53 6.57 -12.11 -15.91
CA VAL A 53 6.64 -11.62 -14.52
C VAL A 53 5.31 -11.91 -13.83
N ASP A 54 5.27 -13.04 -13.13
CA ASP A 54 4.15 -13.51 -12.32
C ASP A 54 4.64 -13.81 -10.89
N PHE A 55 3.75 -13.76 -9.91
CA PHE A 55 4.05 -14.10 -8.50
C PHE A 55 4.45 -15.58 -8.34
N ARG A 56 3.83 -16.47 -9.12
CA ARG A 56 4.13 -17.92 -9.19
C ARG A 56 5.57 -18.25 -9.55
N ASN A 57 6.24 -17.36 -10.28
CA ASN A 57 7.59 -17.59 -10.79
C ASN A 57 8.65 -17.15 -9.78
N VAL A 58 8.68 -17.79 -8.60
CA VAL A 58 9.61 -17.47 -7.50
C VAL A 58 11.07 -17.45 -7.95
N LYS A 59 11.49 -18.43 -8.78
CA LYS A 59 12.86 -18.52 -9.31
C LYS A 59 13.28 -17.34 -10.20
N LEU A 60 12.33 -16.69 -10.84
CA LEU A 60 12.58 -15.48 -11.63
C LEU A 60 12.66 -14.26 -10.72
N LEU A 61 11.69 -14.13 -9.80
CA LEU A 61 11.59 -13.00 -8.89
C LEU A 61 12.80 -12.90 -7.96
N ASP A 62 13.30 -14.05 -7.45
CA ASP A 62 14.45 -14.12 -6.54
C ASP A 62 15.73 -13.53 -7.16
N GLN A 63 15.89 -13.60 -8.49
CA GLN A 63 17.03 -13.01 -9.20
C GLN A 63 17.06 -11.48 -9.14
N PHE A 64 15.93 -10.84 -8.85
CA PHE A 64 15.82 -9.38 -8.73
C PHE A 64 15.87 -8.90 -7.28
N ILE A 65 16.07 -9.81 -6.33
CA ILE A 65 16.15 -9.52 -4.90
C ILE A 65 17.59 -9.76 -4.43
N CYS A 66 18.08 -8.89 -3.55
CA CYS A 66 19.39 -9.09 -2.94
C CYS A 66 19.35 -10.31 -2.00
N PRO A 67 20.28 -11.27 -2.13
CA PRO A 67 20.24 -12.50 -1.32
C PRO A 67 20.47 -12.24 0.17
N HIS A 68 21.17 -11.15 0.53
CA HIS A 68 21.52 -10.81 1.90
C HIS A 68 20.58 -9.81 2.55
N SER A 69 20.13 -8.78 1.81
CA SER A 69 19.28 -7.73 2.37
C SER A 69 17.79 -7.96 2.16
N GLY A 70 17.40 -8.85 1.24
CA GLY A 70 15.99 -9.05 0.87
C GLY A 70 15.36 -7.86 0.13
N VAL A 71 16.15 -6.83 -0.18
CA VAL A 71 15.68 -5.62 -0.87
C VAL A 71 15.68 -5.87 -2.38
N ILE A 72 14.64 -5.38 -3.06
CA ILE A 72 14.52 -5.42 -4.52
C ILE A 72 15.59 -4.51 -5.13
N PHE A 73 16.36 -5.01 -6.10
CA PHE A 73 17.38 -4.20 -6.76
C PHE A 73 16.77 -2.99 -7.49
N HIS A 74 17.44 -1.84 -7.36
CA HIS A 74 17.04 -0.64 -8.09
C HIS A 74 17.16 -0.84 -9.62
N PRO A 75 16.28 -0.26 -10.44
CA PRO A 75 16.31 -0.46 -11.91
C PRO A 75 17.58 0.01 -12.62
N ILE A 76 18.37 0.88 -12.00
CA ILE A 76 19.69 1.25 -12.53
C ILE A 76 20.63 0.04 -12.56
N HIS A 77 20.56 -0.81 -11.52
CA HIS A 77 21.39 -2.01 -11.38
C HIS A 77 20.93 -3.12 -12.34
N THR A 78 19.62 -3.39 -12.41
CA THR A 78 19.05 -4.47 -13.23
C THR A 78 18.79 -4.07 -14.68
N GLY A 79 18.75 -2.77 -14.98
CA GLY A 79 18.54 -2.25 -16.32
C GLY A 79 17.11 -2.37 -16.87
N ILE A 80 16.14 -2.76 -16.03
CA ILE A 80 14.73 -2.89 -16.42
C ILE A 80 14.03 -1.55 -16.60
N CYS A 81 13.01 -1.50 -17.47
CA CYS A 81 12.17 -0.31 -17.59
C CYS A 81 11.26 -0.13 -16.37
N MET A 82 10.89 1.12 -16.07
CA MET A 82 10.05 1.45 -14.90
C MET A 82 8.72 0.68 -14.89
N LYS A 83 8.09 0.49 -16.06
CA LYS A 83 6.85 -0.30 -16.19
C LYS A 83 7.03 -1.73 -15.70
N GLN A 84 8.14 -2.38 -16.06
CA GLN A 84 8.39 -3.75 -15.61
C GLN A 84 8.87 -3.79 -14.16
N HIS A 85 9.63 -2.80 -13.70
CA HIS A 85 9.99 -2.71 -12.28
C HIS A 85 8.75 -2.61 -11.39
N LYS A 86 7.78 -1.75 -11.76
CA LYS A 86 6.52 -1.64 -11.02
C LYS A 86 5.76 -2.97 -10.98
N ARG A 87 5.68 -3.68 -12.12
CA ARG A 87 5.05 -5.00 -12.21
C ARG A 87 5.78 -6.04 -11.37
N LEU A 88 7.11 -6.02 -11.39
CA LEU A 88 7.95 -6.90 -10.58
C LEU A 88 7.74 -6.65 -9.09
N SER A 89 7.74 -5.39 -8.65
CA SER A 89 7.48 -5.04 -7.24
C SER A 89 6.09 -5.49 -6.79
N GLN A 90 5.07 -5.34 -7.65
CA GLN A 90 3.72 -5.84 -7.39
C GLN A 90 3.68 -7.36 -7.30
N ALA A 91 4.33 -8.07 -8.23
CA ALA A 91 4.39 -9.53 -8.22
C ALA A 91 5.16 -10.08 -7.01
N ILE A 92 6.21 -9.39 -6.56
CA ILE A 92 6.96 -9.74 -5.35
C ILE A 92 6.10 -9.53 -4.10
N ALA A 93 5.41 -8.40 -4.00
CA ALA A 93 4.48 -8.15 -2.89
C ALA A 93 3.37 -9.22 -2.87
N GLN A 94 2.74 -9.51 -4.01
CA GLN A 94 1.76 -10.58 -4.12
C GLN A 94 2.33 -11.95 -3.73
N ALA A 95 3.54 -12.30 -4.17
CA ALA A 95 4.18 -13.56 -3.80
C ALA A 95 4.46 -13.64 -2.29
N GLN A 96 4.76 -12.51 -1.63
CA GLN A 96 4.91 -12.43 -0.18
C GLN A 96 3.57 -12.59 0.53
N ASP A 97 2.52 -11.93 0.05
CA ASP A 97 1.16 -12.02 0.60
C ASP A 97 0.59 -13.44 0.49
N HIS A 98 0.89 -14.14 -0.60
CA HIS A 98 0.52 -15.54 -0.82
C HIS A 98 1.44 -16.55 -0.12
N GLY A 99 2.55 -16.11 0.48
CA GLY A 99 3.53 -16.98 1.13
C GLY A 99 4.39 -17.83 0.18
N GLU A 100 4.34 -17.60 -1.13
CA GLU A 100 5.17 -18.29 -2.14
C GLU A 100 6.62 -17.80 -2.14
N LEU A 101 6.84 -16.54 -1.75
CA LEU A 101 8.14 -15.92 -1.59
C LEU A 101 8.29 -15.45 -0.16
N GLN A 102 9.14 -16.11 0.62
CA GLN A 102 9.42 -15.68 1.99
C GLN A 102 10.19 -14.35 1.98
N PRO A 103 9.72 -13.32 2.71
CA PRO A 103 10.51 -12.10 2.90
C PRO A 103 11.80 -12.48 3.64
N ARG A 104 12.95 -12.17 3.02
CA ARG A 104 14.27 -12.33 3.65
C ARG A 104 14.47 -11.21 4.67
N LEU A 105 13.69 -11.24 5.75
CA LEU A 105 13.91 -10.34 6.88
C LEU A 105 15.28 -10.65 7.45
N PHE A 106 16.03 -9.59 7.70
CA PHE A 106 17.31 -9.56 8.38
C PHE A 106 17.35 -10.67 9.44
N ARG A 107 18.31 -11.60 9.34
CA ARG A 107 18.71 -12.41 10.50
C ARG A 107 19.10 -11.39 11.56
N GLN A 108 18.23 -11.10 12.52
CA GLN A 108 18.67 -10.43 13.73
C GLN A 108 19.82 -11.28 14.29
N PRO A 109 20.89 -10.67 14.85
CA PRO A 109 21.78 -11.42 15.72
C PRO A 109 20.89 -12.07 16.77
N GLN A 110 20.80 -13.39 16.75
CA GLN A 110 20.01 -14.14 17.71
C GLN A 110 20.58 -13.78 19.10
N PRO A 111 19.78 -13.29 20.06
CA PRO A 111 20.24 -13.20 21.44
C PRO A 111 20.71 -14.59 21.90
N PRO A 112 21.65 -14.68 22.86
CA PRO A 112 22.17 -15.96 23.31
C PRO A 112 21.01 -16.88 23.68
N ARG A 113 20.99 -18.07 23.07
CA ARG A 113 19.91 -19.04 23.18
C ARG A 113 19.73 -19.41 24.65
N VAL A 114 18.65 -18.96 25.28
CA VAL A 114 18.13 -19.65 26.44
C VAL A 114 17.66 -21.04 25.99
N PRO A 115 17.97 -22.12 26.72
CA PRO A 115 17.61 -23.47 26.31
C PRO A 115 16.09 -23.62 26.28
N LEU A 116 15.53 -23.67 25.08
CA LEU A 116 14.13 -24.02 24.84
C LEU A 116 13.93 -25.52 25.11
N LYS A 117 12.85 -25.87 25.80
CA LYS A 117 12.50 -27.25 26.15
C LYS A 117 12.21 -28.09 24.89
N PRO A 118 12.52 -29.40 24.89
CA PRO A 118 12.57 -30.23 23.69
C PRO A 118 11.19 -30.80 23.30
N LEU A 119 10.19 -29.96 23.02
CA LEU A 119 8.87 -30.46 22.58
C LEU A 119 8.26 -29.79 21.35
N ASP A 120 9.05 -29.04 20.58
CA ASP A 120 8.61 -28.48 19.30
C ASP A 120 9.54 -28.94 18.15
N LEU A 121 9.41 -30.22 17.76
CA LEU A 121 9.88 -30.68 16.45
C LEU A 121 8.72 -30.50 15.44
N PRO A 122 8.91 -29.78 14.32
CA PRO A 122 7.81 -29.44 13.42
C PRO A 122 7.47 -30.59 12.46
N PHE A 123 6.17 -30.73 12.20
CA PHE A 123 5.62 -31.50 11.09
C PHE A 123 6.19 -31.01 9.74
N PRO A 124 6.60 -31.93 8.84
CA PRO A 124 7.12 -31.56 7.53
C PRO A 124 5.95 -31.16 6.61
N GLY A 125 5.82 -29.88 6.30
CA GLY A 125 4.84 -29.44 5.29
C GLY A 125 4.44 -27.97 5.29
N LEU A 126 4.71 -27.21 6.35
CA LEU A 126 4.42 -25.78 6.42
C LEU A 126 5.71 -24.98 6.51
N LEU A 127 5.90 -24.08 5.54
CA LEU A 127 7.05 -23.20 5.42
C LEU A 127 7.03 -22.16 6.54
N TRP A 128 8.10 -22.12 7.34
CA TRP A 128 8.28 -21.22 8.47
C TRP A 128 8.27 -19.74 8.03
N LEU A 129 7.24 -18.99 8.43
CA LEU A 129 7.23 -17.52 8.35
C LEU A 129 7.89 -16.97 9.62
N HIS A 130 9.05 -16.32 9.52
CA HIS A 130 9.63 -15.60 10.66
C HIS A 130 9.05 -14.18 10.71
N VAL A 131 7.79 -14.07 11.13
CA VAL A 131 7.20 -12.78 11.51
C VAL A 131 7.94 -12.30 12.75
N PRO A 132 8.63 -11.14 12.74
CA PRO A 132 9.28 -10.64 13.93
C PRO A 132 8.20 -10.46 15.00
N PHE A 133 8.47 -10.99 16.19
CA PHE A 133 7.61 -10.74 17.33
C PHE A 133 7.60 -9.23 17.60
N VAL A 134 6.47 -8.59 17.32
CA VAL A 134 6.23 -7.20 17.71
C VAL A 134 5.61 -7.29 19.10
N PRO A 135 6.29 -6.82 20.16
CA PRO A 135 5.68 -6.79 21.47
C PRO A 135 4.42 -5.95 21.38
N VAL A 136 3.35 -6.50 21.94
CA VAL A 136 2.13 -5.73 22.17
C VAL A 136 2.54 -4.53 23.03
N PRO A 137 2.13 -3.29 22.68
CA PRO A 137 2.38 -2.14 23.55
C PRO A 137 1.97 -2.48 24.98
N GLU A 138 2.80 -2.14 25.97
CA GLU A 138 2.45 -2.27 27.39
C GLU A 138 1.39 -1.21 27.73
N GLU A 139 0.19 -1.40 27.22
CA GLU A 139 -0.99 -0.59 27.50
C GLU A 139 -1.99 -1.42 28.29
N ASP A 140 -2.77 -0.76 29.14
CA ASP A 140 -3.89 -1.39 29.82
C ASP A 140 -4.98 -1.70 28.80
N PHE A 141 -5.09 -2.95 28.34
CA PHE A 141 -6.16 -3.45 27.47
C PHE A 141 -7.53 -3.54 28.17
N SER A 142 -7.79 -2.63 29.11
CA SER A 142 -9.03 -2.56 29.87
C SER A 142 -10.10 -1.83 29.06
N ASN A 143 -11.17 -2.54 28.72
CA ASN A 143 -12.35 -1.95 28.08
C ASN A 143 -13.26 -1.18 29.05
N GLN A 144 -12.74 -0.77 30.21
CA GLN A 144 -13.50 -0.01 31.22
C GLN A 144 -13.63 1.47 30.87
N HIS A 145 -12.84 1.97 29.92
CA HIS A 145 -12.94 3.36 29.48
C HIS A 145 -14.30 3.64 28.81
N ALA A 146 -14.93 4.77 29.17
CA ALA A 146 -16.27 5.14 28.71
C ALA A 146 -16.39 5.29 27.18
N ALA A 147 -15.28 5.47 26.46
CA ALA A 147 -15.27 5.50 25.00
C ALA A 147 -15.53 4.12 24.34
N VAL A 148 -15.18 3.02 25.03
CA VAL A 148 -15.41 1.65 24.55
C VAL A 148 -16.69 1.08 25.17
N GLY A 149 -17.05 1.54 26.36
CA GLY A 149 -18.30 1.18 27.04
C GLY A 149 -19.54 1.87 26.47
N LYS A 150 -20.71 1.50 27.01
CA LYS A 150 -21.97 2.19 26.68
C LYS A 150 -22.04 3.53 27.40
N THR A 151 -22.00 4.62 26.65
CA THR A 151 -22.24 5.96 27.20
C THR A 151 -23.72 6.10 27.59
N PRO A 152 -24.04 6.56 28.81
CA PRO A 152 -25.44 6.81 29.20
C PRO A 152 -26.07 7.85 28.26
N PRO A 153 -27.31 7.64 27.81
CA PRO A 153 -27.95 8.55 26.86
C PRO A 153 -28.21 9.91 27.51
N ALA A 154 -27.84 10.97 26.80
CA ALA A 154 -28.14 12.34 27.21
C ALA A 154 -29.65 12.57 27.33
N PRO A 155 -30.12 13.51 28.17
CA PRO A 155 -31.54 13.79 28.33
C PRO A 155 -32.26 14.10 27.01
N ALA A 156 -31.62 14.83 26.10
CA ALA A 156 -32.17 15.12 24.76
C ALA A 156 -32.42 13.86 23.91
N LEU A 157 -31.66 12.78 24.14
CA LEU A 157 -31.80 11.50 23.44
C LEU A 157 -32.83 10.56 24.10
N LYS A 158 -33.41 10.94 25.26
CA LYS A 158 -34.45 10.13 25.94
C LYS A 158 -35.83 10.29 25.30
N GLY A 159 -36.09 11.41 24.63
CA GLY A 159 -37.28 11.62 23.79
C GLY A 159 -37.04 11.12 22.36
N GLN A 160 -38.08 10.66 21.68
CA GLN A 160 -37.96 10.22 20.29
C GLN A 160 -37.65 11.42 19.38
N GLY A 161 -36.48 11.41 18.74
CA GLY A 161 -36.16 12.28 17.61
C GLY A 161 -35.78 13.73 17.94
N GLN A 162 -35.55 14.09 19.20
CA GLN A 162 -35.21 15.46 19.57
C GLN A 162 -33.73 15.75 19.28
N ALA A 163 -33.47 16.91 18.63
CA ALA A 163 -32.12 17.33 18.35
C ALA A 163 -31.34 17.65 19.65
N TRP A 164 -30.00 17.51 19.61
CA TRP A 164 -29.16 17.74 20.80
C TRP A 164 -29.27 19.17 21.35
N TYR A 165 -29.41 20.14 20.45
CA TYR A 165 -29.68 21.53 20.79
C TYR A 165 -30.93 22.03 20.08
N PRO A 166 -31.72 22.93 20.70
CA PRO A 166 -32.97 23.44 20.11
C PRO A 166 -32.79 24.16 18.77
N TRP A 167 -31.61 24.74 18.51
CA TRP A 167 -31.32 25.52 17.31
C TRP A 167 -30.89 24.69 16.09
N TYR A 168 -30.80 23.36 16.24
CA TYR A 168 -30.67 22.45 15.09
C TYR A 168 -31.99 22.29 14.34
N GLU A 169 -33.12 22.44 15.04
CA GLU A 169 -34.44 22.46 14.43
C GLU A 169 -34.69 23.84 13.81
N TRP A 170 -35.25 23.86 12.59
CA TRP A 170 -35.60 25.12 11.95
C TRP A 170 -36.69 25.84 12.74
N GLN A 171 -36.42 27.09 13.12
CA GLN A 171 -37.37 27.97 13.78
C GLN A 171 -37.62 29.17 12.88
N GLN A 172 -38.89 29.45 12.57
CA GLN A 172 -39.28 30.59 11.73
C GLN A 172 -38.90 31.91 12.44
N PRO A 173 -38.01 32.74 11.86
CA PRO A 173 -37.65 34.01 12.48
C PRO A 173 -38.85 34.99 12.49
N PRO A 174 -38.91 35.92 13.47
CA PRO A 174 -39.95 36.94 13.50
C PRO A 174 -39.95 37.81 12.24
N ALA A 175 -41.13 38.09 11.69
CA ALA A 175 -41.26 38.85 10.44
C ALA A 175 -40.60 40.24 10.47
N ALA A 176 -40.57 40.89 11.64
CA ALA A 176 -39.90 42.19 11.83
C ALA A 176 -38.38 42.10 11.60
N GLU A 177 -37.73 41.02 12.02
CA GLU A 177 -36.30 40.82 11.84
C GLU A 177 -35.97 40.44 10.40
N VAL A 178 -36.82 39.63 9.77
CA VAL A 178 -36.71 39.32 8.33
C VAL A 178 -36.83 40.61 7.52
N ALA A 179 -37.77 41.50 7.85
CA ALA A 179 -37.91 42.80 7.19
C ALA A 179 -36.68 43.70 7.39
N ARG A 180 -36.12 43.74 8.61
CA ARG A 180 -34.85 44.45 8.89
C ARG A 180 -33.70 43.92 8.03
N MET A 181 -33.54 42.60 7.94
CA MET A 181 -32.50 41.98 7.12
C MET A 181 -32.71 42.21 5.62
N ARG A 182 -33.96 42.15 5.13
CA ARG A 182 -34.28 42.45 3.73
C ARG A 182 -33.96 43.90 3.34
N ARG A 183 -34.17 44.86 4.26
CA ARG A 183 -33.76 46.26 4.04
C ARG A 183 -32.24 46.41 4.00
N LEU A 184 -31.52 45.76 4.92
CA LEU A 184 -30.06 45.85 5.01
C LEU A 184 -29.36 45.26 3.77
N TYR A 185 -29.91 44.18 3.21
CA TYR A 185 -29.30 43.43 2.11
C TYR A 185 -30.06 43.51 0.78
N GLN A 186 -30.90 44.52 0.58
CA GLN A 186 -31.86 44.62 -0.53
C GLN A 186 -31.28 44.31 -1.94
N GLY A 187 -30.03 44.71 -2.21
CA GLY A 187 -29.36 44.48 -3.51
C GLY A 187 -28.69 43.10 -3.69
N TYR A 188 -28.67 42.26 -2.66
CA TYR A 188 -27.93 40.98 -2.63
C TYR A 188 -28.78 39.78 -2.21
N LEU A 189 -30.10 39.94 -2.10
CA LEU A 189 -31.01 38.86 -1.73
C LEU A 189 -31.17 37.87 -2.88
N LYS A 190 -31.18 36.56 -2.57
CA LYS A 190 -31.45 35.48 -3.53
C LYS A 190 -32.96 35.25 -3.64
N GLU A 191 -33.48 35.08 -4.86
CA GLU A 191 -34.93 35.01 -5.14
C GLU A 191 -35.66 33.73 -4.69
N ASN A 192 -34.94 32.65 -4.38
CA ASN A 192 -35.57 31.33 -4.17
C ASN A 192 -35.02 30.63 -2.92
N TYR A 193 -35.55 30.96 -1.75
CA TYR A 193 -35.48 30.09 -0.59
C TYR A 193 -36.91 29.72 -0.18
N PRO A 194 -37.26 28.43 -0.07
CA PRO A 194 -38.61 28.03 0.34
C PRO A 194 -38.90 28.58 1.75
N ASP A 195 -40.09 29.15 1.95
CA ASP A 195 -40.56 29.59 3.28
C ASP A 195 -40.86 28.41 4.22
N SER A 196 -40.76 27.18 3.72
CA SER A 196 -40.93 25.94 4.50
C SER A 196 -39.57 25.34 4.86
N PRO A 197 -39.42 24.77 6.08
CA PRO A 197 -38.22 24.07 6.48
C PRO A 197 -37.92 22.92 5.50
N PRO A 198 -36.65 22.60 5.23
CA PRO A 198 -36.29 21.36 4.54
C PRO A 198 -36.79 20.17 5.37
N SER A 199 -37.67 19.36 4.79
CA SER A 199 -38.13 18.08 5.33
C SER A 199 -37.04 17.03 5.35
#